data_AF-A0A2K3K334-F1
#
_entry.id   AF-A0A2K3K334-F1
#
_cell.length_a   1.000
_cell.length_b   1.000
_cell.length_c   1.000
_cell.angle_alpha   90.00
_cell.angle_beta   90.00
_cell.angle_gamma   90.00
#
_symmetry.space_group_name_H-M   'P 1'
#
loop_
_entity.id
_entity.type
_entity.pdbx_description
1 polymer ?
#
loop_
_entity_poly.entity_id
_entity_poly.type
_entity_poly.pdbx_seq_one_letter_code
_entity_poly.pdbx_strand_id
1 'polypeptide(L)' 'FRSCGDKLVVIGGHSHQGGMVTEVNAWVVDEDVPQWNLLAIVQSGNFVYNCAVMGC' A
#
# COMPACT_ATOMS: atom_id res chain seq x y z
N PHE A 1 -10.58 7.47 5.35
CA PHE A 1 -9.87 6.21 5.61
C PHE A 1 -10.40 5.61 6.90
N ARG A 2 -10.76 4.32 6.91
CA ARG A 2 -11.19 3.62 8.14
C ARG A 2 -10.01 2.83 8.67
N SER A 3 -9.85 2.78 9.98
CA SER A 3 -8.80 1.99 10.60
C SER A 3 -9.07 0.49 10.41
N CYS A 4 -8.09 -0.25 9.89
CA CYS A 4 -8.13 -1.69 9.66
C CYS A 4 -7.41 -2.47 10.78
N GLY A 5 -7.78 -2.21 12.04
CA GLY A 5 -7.26 -2.96 13.18
C GLY A 5 -5.76 -2.76 13.41
N ASP A 6 -5.00 -3.85 13.39
CA ASP A 6 -3.56 -3.95 13.72
C ASP A 6 -2.63 -3.86 12.49
N LYS A 7 -3.17 -3.47 11.34
CA LYS A 7 -2.46 -3.49 10.06
C LYS A 7 -1.98 -2.12 9.64
N LEU A 8 -0.73 -2.05 9.21
CA LEU A 8 -0.19 -0.89 8.50
C LEU A 8 -0.43 -1.08 7.00
N VAL A 9 -1.00 -0.07 6.36
CA VAL A 9 -1.27 -0.08 4.91
C VAL A 9 -0.42 0.98 4.22
N VAL A 10 0.30 0.58 3.18
CA VAL A 10 1.05 1.46 2.29
C VAL A 10 0.43 1.44 0.91
N ILE A 11 0.08 2.64 0.45
CA ILE A 11 -0.35 2.89 -0.93
C ILE A 11 0.86 3.49 -1.64
N GLY A 12 1.52 2.66 -2.46
CA GLY A 12 2.78 2.99 -3.13
C GLY A 12 2.58 3.44 -4.57
N GLY A 13 3.62 4.05 -5.14
CA GLY A 13 3.61 4.59 -6.50
C GLY A 13 3.94 3.59 -7.60
N HIS A 14 3.61 4.04 -8.82
CA HIS A 14 3.78 3.40 -10.13
C HIS A 14 4.69 2.17 -10.12
N SER A 15 4.14 0.99 -10.43
CA SER A 15 4.95 -0.22 -10.53
C SER A 15 6.02 -0.06 -11.62
N HIS A 16 7.18 -0.64 -11.39
CA HIS A 16 8.36 -0.53 -12.28
C HIS A 16 8.10 -1.03 -13.72
N GLN A 17 6.98 -1.73 -13.95
CA GLN A 17 6.53 -2.24 -15.26
C GLN A 17 5.69 -1.25 -16.09
N GLY A 18 5.81 0.07 -15.85
CA GLY A 18 5.28 1.08 -16.76
C GLY A 18 3.76 1.20 -16.85
N GLY A 19 3.03 0.51 -15.96
CA GLY A 19 1.58 0.61 -15.86
C GLY A 19 1.16 1.75 -14.93
N MET A 20 0.14 2.51 -15.34
CA MET A 20 -0.62 3.47 -14.53
C MET A 20 -1.41 2.75 -13.43
N VAL A 21 -0.71 2.01 -12.58
CA VAL A 21 -1.29 1.19 -11.52
C VAL A 21 -0.67 1.54 -10.18
N THR A 22 -1.52 1.53 -9.16
CA THR A 22 -1.19 1.76 -7.77
C THR A 22 -1.28 0.44 -7.03
N GLU A 23 -0.23 0.09 -6.30
CA GLU A 23 -0.18 -1.09 -5.46
C GLU A 23 -0.56 -0.73 -4.03
N VAL A 24 -1.47 -1.53 -3.46
CA VAL A 24 -1.86 -1.44 -2.05
C VAL A 24 -1.26 -2.63 -1.33
N ASN A 25 -0.28 -2.35 -0.48
CA ASN A 25 0.39 -3.37 0.33
C ASN A 25 0.02 -3.18 1.79
N ALA A 26 -0.07 -4.26 2.54
CA ALA A 26 -0.30 -4.22 3.97
C ALA A 26 0.54 -5.25 4.71
N TRP A 27 0.91 -4.94 5.94
CA TRP A 27 1.47 -5.89 6.89
C TRP A 27 0.71 -5.80 8.22
N VAL A 28 0.74 -6.86 9.01
CA VAL A 28 0.34 -6.82 10.44
C VAL A 28 1.56 -6.35 11.23
N VAL A 29 1.40 -5.34 12.10
CA VAL A 29 2.55 -4.82 12.85
C VAL A 29 2.84 -5.76 14.02
N ASP A 30 3.96 -6.45 13.97
CA ASP A 30 4.47 -7.31 15.03
C ASP A 30 5.98 -7.06 15.29
N GLU A 31 6.59 -7.83 16.20
CA GLU A 31 8.03 -7.71 16.50
C GLU A 31 8.94 -8.36 15.44
N ASP A 32 8.35 -9.03 14.45
CA ASP A 32 9.07 -9.78 13.42
C ASP A 32 9.39 -8.90 12.19
N VAL A 33 10.08 -9.50 11.21
CA VAL A 33 10.42 -8.81 9.96
C VAL A 33 9.13 -8.54 9.18
N PRO A 34 8.91 -7.30 8.67
CA PRO A 34 7.67 -6.97 7.98
C PRO A 34 7.35 -7.90 6.81
N GLN A 35 6.23 -8.62 6.91
CA GLN A 35 5.71 -9.47 5.85
C GLN A 35 4.65 -8.70 5.05
N TRP A 36 5.06 -8.13 3.92
CA TRP A 36 4.18 -7.39 3.04
C TRP A 36 3.25 -8.31 2.24
N ASN A 37 1.94 -8.03 2.28
CA ASN A 37 0.93 -8.67 1.47
C ASN A 37 0.33 -7.68 0.46
N LEU A 38 0.35 -8.03 -0.82
CA LEU A 38 -0.30 -7.26 -1.88
C LEU A 38 -1.82 -7.46 -1.78
N LEU A 39 -2.54 -6.41 -1.36
CA LEU A 39 -3.99 -6.45 -1.21
C LEU A 39 -4.72 -6.15 -2.52
N ALA A 40 -4.18 -5.23 -3.32
CA ALA A 40 -4.80 -4.82 -4.57
C ALA A 40 -3.81 -4.16 -5.54
N ILE A 41 -4.14 -4.28 -6.82
CA ILE A 41 -3.57 -3.48 -7.91
C ILE A 41 -4.73 -2.66 -8.48
N VAL A 42 -4.63 -1.33 -8.44
CA VAL A 42 -5.68 -0.41 -8.88
C VAL A 42 -5.18 0.37 -10.08
N GLN A 43 -5.92 0.37 -11.20
CA GLN A 43 -5.62 1.25 -12.33
C GLN A 43 -5.95 2.70 -11.94
N SER A 44 -4.96 3.59 -11.98
CA SER A 44 -5.11 5.01 -11.68
C SER A 44 -4.40 5.83 -12.74
N GLY A 45 -5.17 6.61 -13.51
CA GLY A 45 -4.63 7.46 -14.59
C GLY A 45 -3.87 8.70 -14.13
N ASN A 46 -3.83 8.97 -12.81
CA ASN A 46 -3.04 10.05 -12.22
C ASN A 46 -2.53 9.60 -10.86
N PHE A 47 -1.23 9.30 -10.78
CA PHE A 47 -0.59 9.05 -9.50
C PHE A 47 0.13 10.31 -9.04
N VAL A 48 -0.30 10.86 -7.91
CA VAL A 48 0.52 11.84 -7.18
C VAL A 48 1.56 11.02 -6.43
N TYR A 49 2.84 11.36 -6.50
CA TYR A 49 3.97 10.66 -5.82
C TYR A 49 3.89 10.63 -4.28
N ASN A 50 2.71 10.85 -3.71
CA ASN A 50 2.45 10.79 -2.30
C ASN A 50 2.21 9.34 -1.91
N CYS A 51 3.16 8.76 -1.17
CA CYS A 51 2.87 7.58 -0.38
C CYS A 51 1.93 7.98 0.77
N ALA A 52 0.86 7.23 0.96
CA ALA A 52 0.03 7.33 2.14
C ALA A 52 0.35 6.13 3.04
N VAL A 53 0.82 6.42 4.25
CA VAL A 53 0.99 5.43 5.31
C VAL A 53 -0.15 5.63 6.28
N MET A 54 -0.94 4.58 6.50
CA MET A 54 -2.02 4.61 7.49
C MET A 54 -1.68 3.63 8.60
N GLY A 55 -1.36 4.19 9.76
CA GLY A 55 -1.45 3.49 11.04
C GLY A 55 -2.88 3.60 11.56
N CYS A 56 -3.33 2.55 12.23
CA CYS A 56 -4.67 2.44 12.80
C CYS A 56 -4.59 2.43 14.32
#